data_AF-A0A645J612-F1
#
_entry.id   AF-A0A645J612-F1
#
_cell.length_a   1.000
_cell.length_b   1.000
_cell.length_c   1.000
_cell.angle_alpha   90.00
_cell.angle_beta   90.00
_cell.angle_gamma   90.00
#
_symmetry.space_group_name_H-M   'P 1'
#
loop_
_entity.id
_entity.type
_entity.pdbx_description
1 polymer ?
#
loop_
_entity_poly.entity_id
_entity_poly.type
_entity_poly.pdbx_seq_one_letter_code
_entity_poly.pdbx_strand_id
1 'polypeptide(L)' 'MQIGTEFQCEIETCAMGGDGLARVNGEVVFIPETLPGEKLIGRVTEEK' A
#
# COMPACT_ATOMS: atom_id res chain seq x y z
N MET A 1 10.68 -1.97 -2.61
CA MET A 1 10.50 -3.31 -1.99
C MET A 1 10.41 -4.36 -3.08
N GLN A 2 11.02 -5.55 -2.91
CA GLN A 2 11.04 -6.60 -3.94
C GLN A 2 9.69 -7.32 -4.14
N ILE A 3 9.37 -7.71 -5.39
CA ILE A 3 8.25 -8.61 -5.70
C ILE A 3 8.30 -9.86 -4.83
N GLY A 4 7.17 -10.23 -4.24
CA GLY A 4 7.02 -11.35 -3.32
C GLY A 4 7.22 -10.99 -1.85
N THR A 5 7.69 -9.78 -1.53
CA THR A 5 7.80 -9.31 -0.15
C THR A 5 6.41 -9.06 0.44
N GLU A 6 6.17 -9.59 1.64
CA GLU A 6 5.00 -9.25 2.45
C GLU A 6 5.32 -8.08 3.38
N PHE A 7 4.35 -7.20 3.61
CA PHE A 7 4.50 -6.04 4.49
C PHE A 7 3.20 -5.74 5.22
N GLN A 8 3.31 -5.11 6.39
CA GLN A 8 2.17 -4.55 7.12
C GLN A 8 2.12 -3.05 6.92
N CYS A 9 0.92 -2.52 6.72
CA CYS A 9 0.71 -1.08 6.62
C CYS A 9 -0.67 -0.65 7.13
N GLU A 10 -0.76 0.64 7.40
CA GLU A 10 -2.03 1.35 7.60
C GLU A 10 -2.22 2.29 6.40
N ILE A 11 -3.43 2.34 5.85
CA ILE A 11 -3.75 3.26 4.76
C ILE A 11 -3.87 4.67 5.32
N GLU A 12 -3.02 5.58 4.86
CA GLU A 12 -2.97 6.96 5.35
C GLU A 12 -4.09 7.81 4.72
N THR A 13 -4.32 7.63 3.43
CA THR A 13 -5.30 8.38 2.64
C THR A 13 -5.60 7.66 1.32
N CYS A 14 -6.52 8.17 0.51
CA CYS A 14 -6.69 7.74 -0.88
C CYS A 14 -5.98 8.72 -1.83
N ALA A 15 -5.29 8.17 -2.83
CA ALA A 15 -4.75 8.94 -3.94
C ALA A 15 -5.84 9.40 -4.92
N MET A 16 -5.51 10.39 -5.76
CA MET A 16 -6.39 10.80 -6.86
C MET A 16 -6.48 9.64 -7.87
N GLY A 17 -7.60 8.91 -7.84
CA GLY A 17 -7.78 7.63 -8.53
C GLY A 17 -8.54 6.60 -7.70
N GLY A 18 -8.59 6.79 -6.37
CA GLY A 18 -9.34 5.95 -5.44
C GLY A 18 -8.49 4.91 -4.71
N ASP A 19 -7.28 4.63 -5.18
CA ASP A 19 -6.37 3.70 -4.51
C ASP A 19 -5.94 4.22 -3.14
N GLY A 20 -5.86 3.32 -2.17
CA GLY A 20 -5.26 3.62 -0.88
C GLY A 20 -3.77 3.88 -1.02
N LEU A 21 -3.27 4.83 -0.24
CA LEU A 21 -1.88 5.22 -0.18
C LEU A 21 -1.34 4.86 1.21
N ALA A 22 -0.26 4.10 1.22
CA ALA A 22 0.49 3.78 2.43
C ALA A 22 1.98 4.10 2.23
N ARG A 23 2.66 4.36 3.34
CA ARG A 23 4.12 4.49 3.36
C ARG A 23 4.75 3.36 4.16
N VAL A 24 5.59 2.58 3.50
CA VAL A 24 6.25 1.42 4.09
C VAL A 24 7.75 1.56 3.88
N ASN A 25 8.52 1.61 4.95
CA ASN A 25 9.98 1.82 4.91
C ASN A 25 10.41 3.06 4.08
N GLY A 26 9.58 4.10 4.07
CA GLY A 26 9.83 5.34 3.32
C GLY A 26 9.33 5.32 1.87
N GLU A 27 9.01 4.15 1.32
CA GLU A 27 8.44 3.97 -0.02
C GLU A 27 6.93 4.17 -0.02
N VAL A 28 6.39 4.76 -1.10
CA VAL A 28 4.96 4.93 -1.31
C VAL A 28 4.40 3.70 -2.02
N VAL A 29 3.33 3.12 -1.48
CA VAL A 29 2.65 1.96 -2.04
C VAL A 29 1.19 2.31 -2.30
N PHE A 30 0.72 2.02 -3.52
CA PHE A 30 -0.68 2.16 -3.91
C PHE A 30 -1.37 0.80 -3.78
N ILE A 31 -2.50 0.77 -3.08
CA ILE A 31 -3.21 -0.45 -2.73
C ILE A 31 -4.67 -0.29 -3.16
N PRO A 32 -5.12 -1.00 -4.21
CA PRO A 32 -6.49 -0.89 -4.69
C PRO A 32 -7.48 -1.42 -3.67
N GLU A 33 -8.75 -0.98 -3.76
CA GLU A 33 -9.86 -1.48 -2.94
C GLU A 33 -9.67 -1.31 -1.42
N THR A 34 -9.05 -0.21 -1.01
CA THR A 34 -8.81 0.10 0.41
C THR A 34 -9.24 1.52 0.78
N LEU A 35 -9.43 1.75 2.07
CA LEU A 35 -9.92 2.97 2.69
C LEU A 35 -8.96 3.48 3.78
N PRO A 36 -8.93 4.80 4.06
CA PRO A 36 -8.06 5.35 5.09
C PRO A 36 -8.38 4.78 6.48
N GLY A 37 -7.33 4.44 7.24
CA GLY A 37 -7.41 3.82 8.56
C GLY A 37 -7.46 2.29 8.56
N GLU A 38 -7.57 1.64 7.40
CA GLU A 38 -7.48 0.18 7.31
C GLU A 38 -6.05 -0.30 7.57
N LYS A 39 -5.94 -1.42 8.30
CA LYS A 39 -4.67 -2.10 8.60
C LYS A 39 -4.67 -3.45 7.91
N LEU A 40 -3.66 -3.71 7.09
CA LEU A 40 -3.60 -4.90 6.25
C LEU A 40 -2.18 -5.44 6.09
N ILE A 41 -2.11 -6.70 5.64
CA ILE A 41 -0.88 -7.34 5.19
C ILE A 41 -0.94 -7.35 3.66
N GLY A 42 -0.05 -6.61 3.02
CA GLY A 42 0.10 -6.56 1.57
C GLY A 42 1.24 -7.45 1.09
N ARG A 43 1.18 -7.83 -0.19
CA ARG A 43 2.28 -8.51 -0.89
C ARG A 43 2.60 -7.74 -2.17
N VAL A 44 3.87 -7.45 -2.40
CA VAL A 44 4.31 -6.78 -3.62
C VAL A 44 4.16 -7.74 -4.80
N THR A 45 3.29 -7.39 -5.75
CA THR A 45 3.07 -8.17 -6.99
C THR A 45 3.82 -7.59 -8.18
N GLU A 46 4.05 -6.27 -8.19
CA GLU A 46 4.72 -5.54 -9.26
C GLU A 46 5.60 -4.43 -8.66
N GLU A 47 6.77 -4.20 -9.25
CA GLU A 47 7.67 -3.10 -8.95
C GLU A 47 7.77 -2.20 -10.19
N LYS A 48 7.66 -0.89 -10.02
CA LYS A 48 7.72 0.08 -11.10
C LYS A 48 8.59 1.28 -10.76
#